data_AF-A0A518FMR0-F1
#
_entry.id   AF-A0A518FMR0-F1
#
_cell.length_a   1.000
_cell.length_b   1.000
_cell.length_c   1.000
_cell.angle_alpha   90.00
_cell.angle_beta   90.00
_cell.angle_gamma   90.00
#
_symmetry.space_group_name_H-M   'P 1'
#
loop_
_entity.id
_entity.type
_entity.pdbx_description
1 polymer ?
#
loop_
_entity_poly.entity_id
_entity_poly.type
_entity_poly.pdbx_seq_one_letter_code
_entity_poly.pdbx_strand_id
1 'polypeptide(L)'
;MKANTRREFLADIGRGMLIGSVGSSLALDLGFSSAFAGEESSRLTFGELEPLVSALQETPLNKLQTMLVSKLNSGTDLQTLVSAAALANARSFGGQDYIGFHTFMALAPAYQMTRELPTELKPLPVLKVLYRNTAQIQDTDSQHHEILHPVKPLTLPDNTAGGPLLQAATRSADFDKAEGTFAALAQGPVDEAFNELQYAIQDELNVHRVVLSWRAWAMLELAGQKHAHTLLRQSVRFCVNSEQNLEKYHRQPSKIRTVLPMLLDQYSLLSKPLGKRKAEDAWVESLARTIYRSNPEQAADAAAAALAEGFDPEAVGEAISLASNALVLHDQGRTKAFPDKPLGSVHGDSVGVHASDSANAWRNIARVSNKRNTIASLIVGAYHTAVGRYNSKLNELPYPLQDQLEQVTAQDPKQLLQEAEAAIRNQDQSRAAAVIHQYGTLEHNARPVFDLLLRYATSEDGALHAEKYYCTVKEEFQNTRPAFRWRQLVALARVTASEYGKPSPGYAEACDLLRINT
;
A
#
# COMPACT_ATOMS: atom_id res chain seq x y z
N MET A 1 18.83 -25.61 21.42
CA MET A 1 18.44 -25.53 22.84
C MET A 1 19.68 -25.66 23.71
N LYS A 2 20.09 -24.62 24.42
CA LYS A 2 21.04 -24.73 25.54
C LYS A 2 20.22 -24.56 26.82
N ALA A 3 20.38 -25.49 27.75
CA ALA A 3 19.62 -25.54 29.01
C ALA A 3 20.20 -24.57 30.04
N ASN A 4 19.36 -23.71 30.62
CA ASN A 4 19.70 -22.97 31.85
C ASN A 4 19.91 -23.96 33.00
N THR A 5 20.87 -23.69 33.88
CA THR A 5 21.28 -24.66 34.89
C THR A 5 20.39 -24.58 36.14
N ARG A 6 20.15 -25.72 36.81
CA ARG A 6 19.37 -25.80 38.08
C ARG A 6 19.86 -24.84 39.18
N ARG A 7 21.10 -24.36 39.09
CA ARG A 7 21.70 -23.43 40.04
C ARG A 7 21.17 -22.00 39.87
N GLU A 8 20.83 -21.59 38.65
CA GLU A 8 20.22 -20.27 38.37
C GLU A 8 18.76 -20.26 38.83
N PHE A 9 18.01 -21.32 38.56
CA PHE A 9 16.62 -21.46 39.02
C PHE A 9 16.49 -21.43 40.56
N LEU A 10 17.40 -22.10 41.28
CA LEU A 10 17.40 -22.07 42.75
C LEU A 10 17.87 -20.71 43.31
N ALA A 11 18.71 -19.97 42.58
CA ALA A 11 19.09 -18.61 42.96
C ALA A 11 17.92 -17.62 42.82
N ASP A 12 17.08 -17.78 41.80
CA ASP A 12 15.91 -16.93 41.57
C ASP A 12 14.80 -17.19 42.58
N ILE A 13 14.53 -18.46 42.93
CA ILE A 13 13.57 -18.81 43.98
C ILE A 13 14.05 -18.30 45.35
N GLY A 14 15.34 -18.43 45.66
CA GLY A 14 15.92 -17.94 46.91
C GLY A 14 15.79 -16.42 47.09
N ARG A 15 15.90 -15.65 46.00
CA ARG A 15 15.73 -14.18 46.02
C ARG A 15 14.27 -13.75 46.13
N GLY A 16 13.35 -14.43 45.45
CA GLY A 16 11.91 -14.16 45.54
C GLY A 16 11.34 -14.41 46.93
N MET A 17 11.81 -15.46 47.61
CA MET A 17 11.34 -15.81 48.95
C MET A 17 11.85 -14.83 50.04
N LEU A 18 13.01 -14.20 49.83
CA LEU A 18 13.58 -13.20 50.74
C LEU A 18 12.83 -11.86 50.66
N ILE A 19 12.46 -11.42 49.46
CA ILE A 19 11.65 -10.20 49.26
C ILE A 19 10.23 -10.38 49.84
N GLY A 20 9.66 -11.58 49.71
CA GLY A 20 8.32 -11.89 50.25
C GLY A 20 8.23 -11.98 51.78
N SER A 21 9.35 -12.22 52.49
CA SER A 21 9.38 -12.41 53.94
C SER A 21 9.74 -11.15 54.74
N VAL A 22 10.50 -10.22 54.14
CA VAL A 22 11.01 -9.02 54.83
C VAL A 22 10.16 -7.77 54.51
N GLY A 23 9.29 -7.85 53.50
CA GLY A 23 8.45 -6.75 53.05
C GLY A 23 9.22 -5.75 52.17
N SER A 24 8.56 -5.24 51.14
CA SER A 24 9.15 -4.37 50.10
C SER A 24 9.79 -3.09 50.65
N SER A 25 9.29 -2.56 51.78
CA SER A 25 9.83 -1.36 52.42
C SER A 25 11.19 -1.58 53.07
N LEU A 26 11.40 -2.72 53.76
CA LEU A 26 12.64 -2.97 54.49
C LEU A 26 13.75 -3.51 53.56
N ALA A 27 13.38 -4.10 52.42
CA ALA A 27 14.33 -4.51 51.37
C ALA A 27 15.02 -3.31 50.68
N LEU A 28 14.31 -2.19 50.53
CA LEU A 28 14.85 -0.94 49.98
C LEU A 28 15.84 -0.27 50.96
N ASP A 29 15.52 -0.25 52.25
CA ASP A 29 16.39 0.34 53.29
C ASP A 29 17.68 -0.46 53.52
N LEU A 30 17.68 -1.76 53.23
CA LEU A 30 18.87 -2.63 53.30
C LEU A 30 19.75 -2.60 52.04
N GLY A 31 19.44 -1.72 51.07
CA GLY A 31 20.27 -1.51 49.88
C GLY A 31 20.14 -2.59 48.80
N PHE A 32 19.11 -3.45 48.88
CA PHE A 32 18.75 -4.32 47.76
C PHE A 32 18.01 -3.49 46.70
N SER A 33 18.77 -2.78 45.87
CA SER A 33 18.24 -2.13 44.69
C SER A 33 17.73 -3.18 43.70
N SER A 34 16.54 -2.96 43.13
CA SER A 34 16.04 -3.68 41.96
C SER A 34 16.85 -3.28 40.73
N ALA A 35 18.12 -3.67 40.68
CA ALA A 35 18.97 -3.51 39.53
C ALA A 35 18.66 -4.60 38.49
N PHE A 36 17.42 -4.59 37.98
CA PHE A 36 16.98 -5.19 36.72
C PHE A 36 15.62 -4.58 36.34
N ALA A 37 15.66 -3.29 36.02
CA ALA A 37 14.67 -2.62 35.18
C ALA A 37 15.47 -1.73 34.21
N GLY A 38 16.19 -2.39 33.30
CA GLY A 38 16.72 -1.70 32.13
C GLY A 38 15.52 -1.32 31.26
N GLU A 39 15.28 -0.02 31.11
CA GLU A 39 14.28 0.63 30.26
C GLU A 39 13.41 -0.33 29.42
N GLU A 40 12.28 -0.78 30.00
CA GLU A 40 11.17 -1.20 29.15
C GLU A 40 10.76 0.03 28.35
N SER A 41 11.15 0.07 27.08
CA SER A 41 10.65 1.05 26.12
C SER A 41 9.12 1.06 26.21
N SER A 42 8.56 2.13 26.79
CA SER A 42 7.12 2.22 27.06
C SER A 42 6.32 1.93 25.79
N ARG A 43 5.29 1.09 25.86
CA ARG A 43 4.44 0.73 24.71
C ARG A 43 3.71 1.95 24.12
N LEU A 44 3.55 2.00 22.80
CA LEU A 44 2.62 2.96 22.17
C LEU A 44 1.18 2.62 22.57
N THR A 45 0.45 3.59 23.12
CA THR A 45 -0.97 3.44 23.46
C THR A 45 -1.84 4.38 22.63
N PHE A 46 -3.06 3.94 22.32
CA PHE A 46 -3.94 4.63 21.37
C PHE A 46 -5.24 5.18 21.98
N GLY A 47 -5.23 5.46 23.29
CA GLY A 47 -6.37 6.04 24.01
C GLY A 47 -7.61 5.14 23.89
N GLU A 48 -8.73 5.71 23.43
CA GLU A 48 -10.01 5.00 23.30
C GLU A 48 -9.96 3.81 22.34
N LEU A 49 -9.04 3.80 21.37
CA LEU A 49 -8.87 2.67 20.45
C LEU A 49 -8.04 1.54 21.06
N GLU A 50 -7.30 1.77 22.13
CA GLU A 50 -6.37 0.80 22.72
C GLU A 50 -7.00 -0.56 23.01
N PRO A 51 -8.21 -0.67 23.61
CA PRO A 51 -8.81 -1.98 23.85
C PRO A 51 -9.06 -2.78 22.57
N LEU A 52 -9.40 -2.10 21.46
CA LEU A 52 -9.64 -2.75 20.17
C LEU A 52 -8.33 -3.08 19.45
N VAL A 53 -7.32 -2.19 19.52
CA VAL A 53 -5.97 -2.45 19.00
C VAL A 53 -5.39 -3.69 19.67
N SER A 54 -5.44 -3.77 21.00
CA SER A 54 -4.94 -4.93 21.75
C SER A 54 -5.76 -6.18 21.45
N ALA A 55 -7.10 -6.08 21.36
CA ALA A 55 -7.94 -7.22 20.95
C ALA A 55 -7.57 -7.76 19.57
N LEU A 56 -7.22 -6.90 18.60
CA LEU A 56 -6.80 -7.32 17.25
C LEU A 56 -5.43 -8.01 17.24
N GLN A 57 -4.55 -7.72 18.22
CA GLN A 57 -3.25 -8.37 18.33
C GLN A 57 -3.35 -9.69 19.14
N GLU A 58 -4.18 -9.72 20.18
CA GLU A 58 -4.19 -10.77 21.20
C GLU A 58 -5.28 -11.83 21.00
N THR A 59 -6.37 -11.52 20.29
CA THR A 59 -7.46 -12.49 20.06
C THR A 59 -6.95 -13.63 19.18
N PRO A 60 -6.98 -14.89 19.62
CA PRO A 60 -6.57 -16.03 18.79
C PRO A 60 -7.29 -16.02 17.44
N LEU A 61 -6.55 -16.27 16.36
CA LEU A 61 -7.07 -16.14 14.99
C LEU A 61 -8.40 -16.89 14.74
N ASN A 62 -8.55 -18.09 15.30
CA ASN A 62 -9.77 -18.91 15.20
C ASN A 62 -10.99 -18.37 15.98
N LYS A 63 -10.84 -17.27 16.71
CA LYS A 63 -11.92 -16.55 17.42
C LYS A 63 -12.10 -15.13 16.87
N LEU A 64 -11.25 -14.71 15.94
CA LEU A 64 -11.18 -13.33 15.48
C LEU A 64 -12.47 -12.90 14.79
N GLN A 65 -12.98 -13.65 13.81
CA GLN A 65 -14.20 -13.25 13.10
C GLN A 65 -15.41 -13.17 14.04
N THR A 66 -15.53 -14.13 14.95
CA THR A 66 -16.57 -14.10 15.98
C THR A 66 -16.48 -12.83 16.84
N MET A 67 -15.26 -12.45 17.26
CA MET A 67 -15.02 -11.22 18.02
C MET A 67 -15.40 -9.98 17.20
N LEU A 68 -14.97 -9.89 15.94
CA LEU A 68 -15.24 -8.75 15.06
C LEU A 68 -16.74 -8.58 14.78
N VAL A 69 -17.44 -9.67 14.44
CA VAL A 69 -18.90 -9.64 14.22
C VAL A 69 -19.64 -9.27 15.50
N SER A 70 -19.19 -9.74 16.67
CA SER A 70 -19.74 -9.32 17.96
C SER A 70 -19.57 -7.81 18.22
N LYS A 71 -18.42 -7.23 17.87
CA LYS A 71 -18.18 -5.78 17.96
C LYS A 71 -19.11 -4.99 17.04
N LEU A 72 -19.30 -5.45 15.80
CA LEU A 72 -20.25 -4.84 14.86
C LEU A 72 -21.69 -4.87 15.41
N ASN A 73 -22.14 -6.03 15.91
CA ASN A 73 -23.47 -6.19 16.52
C ASN A 73 -23.65 -5.34 17.78
N SER A 74 -22.56 -5.01 18.48
CA SER A 74 -22.56 -4.15 19.66
C SER A 74 -22.42 -2.66 19.32
N GLY A 75 -22.45 -2.30 18.04
CA GLY A 75 -22.46 -0.91 17.57
C GLY A 75 -21.09 -0.29 17.24
N THR A 76 -20.00 -1.07 17.24
CA THR A 76 -18.72 -0.58 16.68
C THR A 76 -18.85 -0.48 15.17
N ASP A 77 -18.53 0.68 14.60
CA ASP A 77 -18.59 0.86 13.15
C ASP A 77 -17.33 0.31 12.43
N LEU A 78 -17.45 0.14 11.11
CA LEU A 78 -16.35 -0.37 10.27
C LEU A 78 -15.14 0.57 10.25
N GLN A 79 -15.35 1.89 10.37
CA GLN A 79 -14.26 2.86 10.39
C GLN A 79 -13.38 2.69 11.63
N THR A 80 -14.00 2.45 12.78
CA THR A 80 -13.34 2.21 14.06
C THR A 80 -12.53 0.91 14.02
N LEU A 81 -13.10 -0.16 13.45
CA LEU A 81 -12.37 -1.42 13.22
C LEU A 81 -11.13 -1.24 12.35
N VAL A 82 -11.27 -0.56 11.21
CA VAL A 82 -10.17 -0.29 10.27
C VAL A 82 -9.10 0.60 10.92
N SER A 83 -9.51 1.62 11.66
CA SER A 83 -8.60 2.53 12.36
C SER A 83 -7.77 1.81 13.42
N ALA A 84 -8.40 0.96 14.23
CA ALA A 84 -7.70 0.14 15.21
C ALA A 84 -6.75 -0.88 14.54
N ALA A 85 -7.16 -1.49 13.43
CA ALA A 85 -6.30 -2.40 12.68
C ALA A 85 -5.05 -1.70 12.09
N ALA A 86 -5.20 -0.47 11.60
CA ALA A 86 -4.10 0.34 11.10
C ALA A 86 -3.07 0.64 12.20
N LEU A 87 -3.54 0.97 13.41
CA LEU A 87 -2.67 1.25 14.56
C LEU A 87 -2.02 -0.02 15.12
N ALA A 88 -2.76 -1.14 15.15
CA ALA A 88 -2.21 -2.45 15.52
C ALA A 88 -1.09 -2.87 14.58
N ASN A 89 -1.32 -2.73 13.27
CA ASN A 89 -0.31 -2.99 12.25
C ASN A 89 0.92 -2.09 12.40
N ALA A 90 0.70 -0.77 12.53
CA ALA A 90 1.79 0.17 12.69
C ALA A 90 2.63 -0.14 13.93
N ARG A 91 1.99 -0.42 15.08
CA ARG A 91 2.65 -0.84 16.33
C ARG A 91 3.46 -2.12 16.14
N SER A 92 2.89 -3.13 15.49
CA SER A 92 3.52 -4.43 15.28
C SER A 92 4.67 -4.42 14.28
N PHE A 93 4.58 -3.70 13.15
CA PHE A 93 5.53 -3.88 12.05
C PHE A 93 6.37 -2.64 11.72
N GLY A 94 5.88 -1.44 12.02
CA GLY A 94 6.58 -0.20 11.69
C GLY A 94 7.00 -0.08 10.23
N GLY A 95 6.23 -0.65 9.29
CA GLY A 95 6.54 -0.63 7.86
C GLY A 95 7.70 -1.54 7.40
N GLN A 96 8.10 -2.53 8.19
CA GLN A 96 9.26 -3.39 7.86
C GLN A 96 8.90 -4.82 7.44
N ASP A 97 7.73 -5.32 7.82
CA ASP A 97 7.26 -6.65 7.41
C ASP A 97 6.53 -6.60 6.08
N TYR A 98 6.91 -7.48 5.14
CA TYR A 98 6.36 -7.47 3.77
C TYR A 98 4.85 -7.69 3.75
N ILE A 99 4.38 -8.75 4.39
CA ILE A 99 2.94 -9.05 4.42
C ILE A 99 2.21 -8.00 5.28
N GLY A 100 2.83 -7.56 6.37
CA GLY A 100 2.34 -6.53 7.28
C GLY A 100 2.05 -5.23 6.56
N PHE A 101 2.99 -4.65 5.82
CA PHE A 101 2.67 -3.43 5.07
C PHE A 101 1.67 -3.67 3.94
N HIS A 102 1.58 -4.88 3.37
CA HIS A 102 0.58 -5.20 2.35
C HIS A 102 -0.84 -5.19 2.93
N THR A 103 -1.03 -5.80 4.10
CA THR A 103 -2.32 -5.78 4.80
C THR A 103 -2.67 -4.37 5.27
N PHE A 104 -1.70 -3.57 5.75
CA PHE A 104 -1.90 -2.15 6.04
C PHE A 104 -2.40 -1.37 4.81
N MET A 105 -1.70 -1.52 3.68
CA MET A 105 -2.05 -0.81 2.44
C MET A 105 -3.41 -1.23 1.87
N ALA A 106 -3.97 -2.37 2.30
CA ALA A 106 -5.31 -2.83 1.92
C ALA A 106 -6.43 -2.34 2.85
N LEU A 107 -6.13 -1.80 4.04
CA LEU A 107 -7.13 -1.38 5.03
C LEU A 107 -8.05 -0.25 4.51
N ALA A 108 -7.47 0.85 4.03
CA ALA A 108 -8.25 1.95 3.46
C ALA A 108 -9.02 1.52 2.18
N PRO A 109 -8.41 0.79 1.22
CA PRO A 109 -9.15 0.20 0.10
C PRO A 109 -10.34 -0.68 0.51
N ALA A 110 -10.16 -1.56 1.50
CA ALA A 110 -11.25 -2.40 1.99
C ALA A 110 -12.41 -1.59 2.55
N TYR A 111 -12.12 -0.50 3.27
CA TYR A 111 -13.15 0.44 3.72
C TYR A 111 -13.85 1.15 2.54
N GLN A 112 -13.10 1.58 1.53
CA GLN A 112 -13.66 2.23 0.34
C GLN A 112 -14.62 1.31 -0.42
N MET A 113 -14.28 0.02 -0.58
CA MET A 113 -15.13 -1.00 -1.20
C MET A 113 -16.51 -1.12 -0.52
N THR A 114 -16.60 -0.90 0.79
CA THR A 114 -17.88 -0.95 1.53
C THR A 114 -18.91 0.07 1.04
N ARG A 115 -18.46 1.17 0.44
CA ARG A 115 -19.33 2.23 -0.09
C ARG A 115 -20.02 1.83 -1.38
N GLU A 116 -19.56 0.74 -1.99
CA GLU A 116 -20.03 0.22 -3.27
C GLU A 116 -20.82 -1.08 -3.14
N LEU A 117 -20.89 -1.66 -1.94
CA LEU A 117 -21.58 -2.92 -1.66
C LEU A 117 -22.98 -2.71 -1.08
N PRO A 118 -23.93 -3.64 -1.34
CA PRO A 118 -25.16 -3.78 -0.57
C PRO A 118 -24.86 -3.84 0.94
N THR A 119 -25.77 -3.32 1.76
CA THR A 119 -25.58 -3.12 3.22
C THR A 119 -25.08 -4.38 3.92
N GLU A 120 -25.66 -5.52 3.61
CA GLU A 120 -25.34 -6.83 4.17
C GLU A 120 -23.92 -7.31 3.81
N LEU A 121 -23.39 -6.92 2.65
CA LEU A 121 -22.06 -7.32 2.18
C LEU A 121 -20.95 -6.37 2.64
N LYS A 122 -21.29 -5.16 3.11
CA LYS A 122 -20.32 -4.13 3.50
C LYS A 122 -19.24 -4.59 4.48
N PRO A 123 -19.52 -5.44 5.49
CA PRO A 123 -18.47 -5.86 6.42
C PRO A 123 -17.39 -6.75 5.78
N LEU A 124 -17.73 -7.51 4.72
CA LEU A 124 -16.89 -8.57 4.18
C LEU A 124 -15.46 -8.13 3.77
N PRO A 125 -15.25 -7.07 2.96
CA PRO A 125 -13.88 -6.68 2.60
C PRO A 125 -13.07 -6.22 3.81
N VAL A 126 -13.70 -5.59 4.81
CA VAL A 126 -13.04 -5.16 6.05
C VAL A 126 -12.65 -6.37 6.91
N LEU A 127 -13.58 -7.29 7.16
CA LEU A 127 -13.32 -8.49 7.95
C LEU A 127 -12.24 -9.37 7.32
N LYS A 128 -12.22 -9.46 5.99
CA LYS A 128 -11.17 -10.12 5.22
C LYS A 128 -9.78 -9.54 5.49
N VAL A 129 -9.62 -8.22 5.35
CA VAL A 129 -8.31 -7.59 5.54
C VAL A 129 -7.88 -7.60 7.00
N LEU A 130 -8.81 -7.42 7.94
CA LEU A 130 -8.53 -7.55 9.38
C LEU A 130 -8.04 -8.95 9.74
N TYR A 131 -8.66 -9.99 9.16
CA TYR A 131 -8.21 -11.37 9.36
C TYR A 131 -6.76 -11.56 8.93
N ARG A 132 -6.40 -11.13 7.71
CA ARG A 132 -5.01 -11.23 7.22
C ARG A 132 -4.03 -10.44 8.06
N ASN A 133 -4.42 -9.22 8.46
CA ASN A 133 -3.61 -8.35 9.28
C ASN A 133 -3.28 -9.01 10.63
N THR A 134 -4.30 -9.49 11.34
CA THR A 134 -4.11 -10.19 12.61
C THR A 134 -3.38 -11.52 12.45
N ALA A 135 -3.68 -12.28 11.38
CA ALA A 135 -2.95 -13.51 11.08
C ALA A 135 -1.45 -13.24 10.95
N GLN A 136 -1.06 -12.21 10.20
CA GLN A 136 0.36 -11.85 10.07
C GLN A 136 0.98 -11.38 11.39
N ILE A 137 0.25 -10.63 12.21
CA ILE A 137 0.72 -10.19 13.54
C ILE A 137 1.03 -11.40 14.44
N GLN A 138 0.27 -12.49 14.29
CA GLN A 138 0.40 -13.70 15.12
C GLN A 138 1.37 -14.75 14.55
N ASP A 139 1.53 -14.81 13.23
CA ASP A 139 2.35 -15.80 12.52
C ASP A 139 3.86 -15.50 12.63
N THR A 140 4.22 -14.22 12.69
CA THR A 140 5.60 -13.85 12.94
C THR A 140 6.03 -14.36 14.33
N ASP A 141 7.10 -15.15 14.41
CA ASP A 141 7.80 -15.62 15.64
C ASP A 141 8.10 -14.47 16.65
N SER A 142 7.86 -13.23 16.25
CA SER A 142 7.78 -12.02 17.07
C SER A 142 6.49 -11.91 17.89
N GLN A 143 6.00 -13.00 18.51
CA GLN A 143 4.86 -12.93 19.45
C GLN A 143 5.03 -11.90 20.58
N HIS A 144 6.17 -11.19 20.69
CA HIS A 144 6.45 -10.21 21.73
C HIS A 144 7.20 -8.93 21.30
N HIS A 145 7.42 -8.64 20.01
CA HIS A 145 8.16 -7.43 19.61
C HIS A 145 7.31 -6.48 18.78
N GLU A 146 6.64 -5.56 19.48
CA GLU A 146 6.19 -4.33 18.87
C GLU A 146 7.40 -3.57 18.35
N ILE A 147 7.32 -3.06 17.12
CA ILE A 147 8.45 -2.42 16.45
C ILE A 147 8.41 -0.90 16.67
N LEU A 148 7.22 -0.32 16.69
CA LEU A 148 7.07 1.11 16.92
C LEU A 148 6.88 1.39 18.42
N HIS A 149 7.79 2.19 18.95
CA HIS A 149 7.75 2.71 20.32
C HIS A 149 7.67 4.24 20.35
N PRO A 150 7.35 4.88 21.48
CA PRO A 150 7.54 6.31 21.68
C PRO A 150 8.97 6.72 21.33
N VAL A 151 9.09 7.79 20.55
CA VAL A 151 10.36 8.36 20.13
C VAL A 151 10.41 9.80 20.60
N LYS A 152 11.54 10.20 21.19
CA LYS A 152 11.77 11.59 21.57
C LYS A 152 12.09 12.43 20.32
N PRO A 153 11.37 13.53 20.07
CA PRO A 153 11.70 14.48 19.02
C PRO A 153 13.12 15.04 19.18
N LEU A 154 13.89 15.08 18.09
CA LEU A 154 15.20 15.73 18.07
C LEU A 154 15.06 17.26 17.97
N THR A 155 16.08 17.97 18.43
CA THR A 155 16.22 19.40 18.16
C THR A 155 16.73 19.58 16.73
N LEU A 156 15.93 20.20 15.88
CA LEU A 156 16.30 20.46 14.49
C LEU A 156 17.16 21.72 14.39
N PRO A 157 18.15 21.77 13.47
CA PRO A 157 18.91 22.99 13.22
C PRO A 157 18.01 24.14 12.75
N ASP A 158 18.26 25.34 13.27
CA ASP A 158 17.54 26.55 12.84
C ASP A 158 17.71 26.80 11.33
N ASN A 159 16.69 27.40 10.71
CA ASN A 159 16.71 27.85 9.31
C ASN A 159 17.02 26.77 8.26
N THR A 160 16.84 25.49 8.59
CA THR A 160 17.07 24.39 7.65
C THR A 160 15.73 23.77 7.22
N ALA A 161 15.56 23.52 5.92
CA ALA A 161 14.37 22.85 5.40
C ALA A 161 14.26 21.41 5.93
N GLY A 162 13.07 21.00 6.38
CA GLY A 162 12.86 19.73 7.05
C GLY A 162 13.03 18.51 6.14
N GLY A 163 12.61 18.62 4.88
CA GLY A 163 12.63 17.53 3.91
C GLY A 163 14.05 17.07 3.58
N PRO A 164 14.97 17.97 3.20
CA PRO A 164 16.39 17.64 3.04
C PRO A 164 17.03 17.06 4.32
N LEU A 165 16.65 17.55 5.51
CA LEU A 165 17.14 17.00 6.78
C LEU A 165 16.69 15.55 6.97
N LEU A 166 15.40 15.27 6.80
CA LEU A 166 14.85 13.92 6.94
C LEU A 166 15.41 12.98 5.87
N GLN A 167 15.55 13.45 4.63
CA GLN A 167 16.19 12.69 3.56
C GLN A 167 17.63 12.30 3.96
N ALA A 168 18.43 13.24 4.42
CA ALA A 168 19.80 12.96 4.89
C ALA A 168 19.81 11.99 6.09
N ALA A 169 18.87 12.11 7.02
CA ALA A 169 18.75 11.19 8.16
C ALA A 169 18.37 9.76 7.73
N THR A 170 17.43 9.61 6.78
CA THR A 170 17.10 8.27 6.25
C THR A 170 18.28 7.66 5.49
N ARG A 171 18.98 8.46 4.67
CA ARG A 171 20.20 8.05 3.93
C ARG A 171 21.35 7.60 4.82
N SER A 172 21.40 8.01 6.08
CA SER A 172 22.40 7.53 7.03
C SER A 172 22.07 6.16 7.65
N ALA A 173 21.02 5.49 7.18
CA ALA A 173 20.65 4.13 7.60
C ALA A 173 20.44 3.97 9.13
N ASP A 174 20.10 5.07 9.81
CA ASP A 174 19.99 5.18 11.26
C ASP A 174 18.53 5.42 11.66
N PHE A 175 17.94 4.44 12.36
CA PHE A 175 16.54 4.51 12.80
C PHE A 175 16.30 5.64 13.80
N ASP A 176 17.14 5.75 14.84
CA ASP A 176 16.92 6.71 15.92
C ASP A 176 17.01 8.14 15.40
N LYS A 177 18.00 8.40 14.54
CA LYS A 177 18.17 9.71 13.91
C LYS A 177 17.00 10.04 12.98
N ALA A 178 16.59 9.11 12.11
CA ALA A 178 15.51 9.37 11.16
C ALA A 178 14.14 9.50 11.85
N GLU A 179 13.83 8.62 12.80
CA GLU A 179 12.58 8.68 13.55
C GLU A 179 12.52 9.91 14.47
N GLY A 180 13.62 10.24 15.15
CA GLY A 180 13.69 11.44 15.99
C GLY A 180 13.59 12.74 15.19
N THR A 181 14.17 12.77 13.98
CA THR A 181 14.02 13.90 13.03
C THR A 181 12.57 14.03 12.59
N PHE A 182 11.94 12.92 12.16
CA PHE A 182 10.54 12.96 11.73
C PHE A 182 9.59 13.29 12.89
N ALA A 183 9.85 12.80 14.10
CA ALA A 183 9.08 13.12 15.28
C ALA A 183 9.10 14.61 15.60
N ALA A 184 10.21 15.31 15.33
CA ALA A 184 10.29 16.76 15.45
C ALA A 184 9.50 17.50 14.35
N LEU A 185 9.62 17.04 13.10
CA LEU A 185 8.84 17.61 11.98
C LEU A 185 7.33 17.42 12.19
N ALA A 186 6.91 16.27 12.72
CA ALA A 186 5.52 15.93 12.99
C ALA A 186 4.90 16.67 14.18
N GLN A 187 5.66 17.52 14.90
CA GLN A 187 5.09 18.46 15.87
C GLN A 187 4.42 19.66 15.18
N GLY A 188 4.78 19.93 13.93
CA GLY A 188 4.14 20.95 13.10
C GLY A 188 2.85 20.48 12.43
N PRO A 189 2.35 21.24 11.43
CA PRO A 189 1.21 20.83 10.62
C PRO A 189 1.45 19.49 9.92
N VAL A 190 0.41 18.64 9.89
CA VAL A 190 0.51 17.27 9.36
C VAL A 190 0.78 17.23 7.86
N ASP A 191 0.20 18.16 7.11
CA ASP A 191 0.44 18.36 5.69
C ASP A 191 1.89 18.76 5.40
N GLU A 192 2.48 19.62 6.23
CA GLU A 192 3.91 19.93 6.12
C GLU A 192 4.78 18.72 6.46
N ALA A 193 4.50 17.98 7.54
CA ALA A 193 5.23 16.76 7.86
C ALA A 193 5.17 15.71 6.73
N PHE A 194 4.01 15.59 6.07
CA PHE A 194 3.86 14.73 4.90
C PHE A 194 4.64 15.23 3.69
N ASN A 195 4.69 16.54 3.46
CA ASN A 195 5.51 17.15 2.42
C ASN A 195 7.01 16.90 2.65
N GLU A 196 7.48 17.01 3.90
CA GLU A 196 8.89 16.76 4.23
C GLU A 196 9.25 15.28 4.08
N LEU A 197 8.33 14.37 4.41
CA LEU A 197 8.50 12.93 4.17
C LEU A 197 8.76 12.60 2.69
N GLN A 198 8.15 13.33 1.75
CA GLN A 198 8.26 13.01 0.32
C GLN A 198 9.70 13.07 -0.21
N TYR A 199 10.59 13.86 0.40
CA TYR A 199 12.00 13.86 0.01
C TYR A 199 12.65 12.49 0.22
N ALA A 200 12.35 11.82 1.33
CA ALA A 200 12.80 10.45 1.56
C ALA A 200 12.08 9.48 0.61
N ILE A 201 10.77 9.62 0.37
CA ILE A 201 10.04 8.69 -0.51
C ILE A 201 10.60 8.67 -1.95
N GLN A 202 11.02 9.81 -2.47
CA GLN A 202 11.50 9.97 -3.85
C GLN A 202 12.92 9.42 -4.12
N ASP A 203 13.65 8.98 -3.09
CA ASP A 203 15.05 8.56 -3.19
C ASP A 203 15.28 7.15 -3.75
N GLU A 204 14.21 6.37 -3.91
CA GLU A 204 14.29 5.00 -4.40
C GLU A 204 13.01 4.61 -5.18
N LEU A 205 13.09 3.49 -5.88
CA LEU A 205 12.16 2.96 -6.87
C LEU A 205 11.38 1.75 -6.34
N ASN A 206 11.30 1.60 -5.02
CA ASN A 206 10.51 0.53 -4.44
C ASN A 206 9.03 0.92 -4.45
N VAL A 207 8.22 0.16 -5.17
CA VAL A 207 6.76 0.33 -5.26
C VAL A 207 6.06 0.45 -3.92
N HIS A 208 6.49 -0.32 -2.92
CA HIS A 208 5.89 -0.30 -1.59
C HIS A 208 6.23 0.99 -0.84
N ARG A 209 7.36 1.65 -1.13
CA ARG A 209 7.77 2.90 -0.48
C ARG A 209 6.74 4.01 -0.70
N VAL A 210 6.35 4.22 -1.95
CA VAL A 210 5.36 5.25 -2.30
C VAL A 210 3.95 4.83 -1.89
N VAL A 211 3.56 3.56 -2.12
CA VAL A 211 2.21 3.11 -1.79
C VAL A 211 1.99 3.12 -0.27
N LEU A 212 2.98 2.76 0.54
CA LEU A 212 2.87 2.84 2.00
C LEU A 212 2.73 4.29 2.47
N SER A 213 3.49 5.23 1.90
CA SER A 213 3.37 6.66 2.22
C SER A 213 1.98 7.21 1.89
N TRP A 214 1.49 6.94 0.67
CA TRP A 214 0.15 7.35 0.26
C TRP A 214 -0.94 6.72 1.11
N ARG A 215 -0.87 5.41 1.36
CA ARG A 215 -1.88 4.70 2.14
C ARG A 215 -1.87 5.14 3.61
N ALA A 216 -0.70 5.44 4.18
CA ALA A 216 -0.61 6.00 5.53
C ALA A 216 -1.26 7.39 5.62
N TRP A 217 -1.09 8.23 4.60
CA TRP A 217 -1.77 9.53 4.50
C TRP A 217 -3.27 9.39 4.32
N ALA A 218 -3.73 8.58 3.35
CA ALA A 218 -5.15 8.32 3.12
C ALA A 218 -5.84 7.73 4.35
N MET A 219 -5.11 6.95 5.16
CA MET A 219 -5.62 6.36 6.39
C MET A 219 -5.99 7.41 7.45
N LEU A 220 -5.45 8.63 7.36
CA LEU A 220 -5.76 9.73 8.29
C LEU A 220 -7.19 10.24 8.18
N GLU A 221 -7.85 10.06 7.04
CA GLU A 221 -9.28 10.38 6.88
C GLU A 221 -10.16 9.49 7.78
N LEU A 222 -9.70 8.28 8.09
CA LEU A 222 -10.46 7.32 8.89
C LEU A 222 -9.97 7.28 10.34
N ALA A 223 -8.64 7.20 10.55
CA ALA A 223 -8.04 7.09 11.88
C ALA A 223 -7.93 8.46 12.59
N GLY A 224 -7.90 9.55 11.84
CA GLY A 224 -7.76 10.90 12.36
C GLY A 224 -6.32 11.40 12.45
N GLN A 225 -6.17 12.71 12.33
CA GLN A 225 -4.89 13.42 12.24
C GLN A 225 -3.98 13.23 13.46
N LYS A 226 -4.55 12.97 14.64
CA LYS A 226 -3.78 12.69 15.88
C LYS A 226 -2.84 11.48 15.77
N HIS A 227 -3.08 10.60 14.81
CA HIS A 227 -2.25 9.42 14.57
C HIS A 227 -1.26 9.59 13.40
N ALA A 228 -1.16 10.79 12.82
CA ALA A 228 -0.31 11.06 11.67
C ALA A 228 1.15 10.68 11.90
N HIS A 229 1.72 11.06 13.04
CA HIS A 229 3.09 10.70 13.38
C HIS A 229 3.28 9.17 13.34
N THR A 230 2.45 8.39 14.04
CA THR A 230 2.55 6.93 14.07
C THR A 230 2.41 6.31 12.68
N LEU A 231 1.39 6.71 11.92
CA LEU A 231 1.07 6.09 10.63
C LEU A 231 2.12 6.42 9.56
N LEU A 232 2.55 7.68 9.47
CA LEU A 232 3.56 8.13 8.50
C LEU A 232 4.97 7.64 8.85
N ARG A 233 5.29 7.46 10.14
CA ARG A 233 6.62 6.99 10.59
C ARG A 233 6.96 5.58 10.09
N GLN A 234 5.97 4.76 9.76
CA GLN A 234 6.19 3.49 9.05
C GLN A 234 6.98 3.69 7.76
N SER A 235 6.71 4.77 7.01
CA SER A 235 7.43 5.08 5.78
C SER A 235 8.86 5.54 6.03
N VAL A 236 9.12 6.24 7.15
CA VAL A 236 10.49 6.63 7.56
C VAL A 236 11.32 5.38 7.83
N ARG A 237 10.78 4.44 8.61
CA ARG A 237 11.45 3.18 8.91
C ARG A 237 11.62 2.30 7.66
N PHE A 238 10.63 2.26 6.77
CA PHE A 238 10.77 1.62 5.46
C PHE A 238 11.96 2.21 4.69
N CYS A 239 12.10 3.55 4.68
CA CYS A 239 13.20 4.21 3.99
C CYS A 239 14.56 3.82 4.59
N VAL A 240 14.71 3.86 5.91
CA VAL A 240 15.93 3.46 6.62
C VAL A 240 16.29 2.00 6.34
N ASN A 241 15.33 1.08 6.46
CA ASN A 241 15.55 -0.34 6.16
C ASN A 241 15.97 -0.56 4.70
N SER A 242 15.46 0.24 3.77
CA SER A 242 15.89 0.20 2.37
C SER A 242 17.38 0.59 2.24
N GLU A 243 17.85 1.62 2.93
CA GLU A 243 19.27 2.01 2.91
C GLU A 243 20.17 0.94 3.56
N GLN A 244 19.77 0.39 4.70
CA GLN A 244 20.49 -0.71 5.35
C GLN A 244 20.63 -1.92 4.42
N ASN A 245 19.60 -2.22 3.62
CA ASN A 245 19.67 -3.28 2.62
C ASN A 245 20.61 -2.93 1.46
N LEU A 246 20.67 -1.67 1.01
CA LEU A 246 21.65 -1.25 0.00
C LEU A 246 23.08 -1.49 0.51
N GLU A 247 23.38 -1.10 1.76
CA GLU A 247 24.69 -1.33 2.38
C GLU A 247 24.99 -2.82 2.54
N LYS A 248 24.06 -3.59 3.13
CA LYS A 248 24.19 -5.02 3.38
C LYS A 248 24.45 -5.83 2.10
N TYR A 249 23.79 -5.46 1.00
CA TYR A 249 23.91 -6.16 -0.28
C TYR A 249 24.87 -5.46 -1.25
N HIS A 250 25.63 -4.45 -0.80
CA HIS A 250 26.56 -3.66 -1.61
C HIS A 250 25.96 -3.14 -2.92
N ARG A 251 24.69 -2.73 -2.88
CA ARG A 251 23.96 -2.19 -4.03
C ARG A 251 24.17 -0.69 -4.11
N GLN A 252 24.28 -0.20 -5.34
CA GLN A 252 24.33 1.24 -5.57
C GLN A 252 22.95 1.86 -5.34
N PRO A 253 22.87 3.07 -4.77
CA PRO A 253 21.64 3.84 -4.73
C PRO A 253 21.06 4.05 -6.13
N SER A 254 19.74 4.18 -6.21
CA SER A 254 19.09 4.46 -7.49
C SER A 254 19.54 5.80 -8.07
N LYS A 255 19.69 5.81 -9.40
CA LYS A 255 20.01 7.01 -10.18
C LYS A 255 18.97 8.11 -10.05
N ILE A 256 17.76 7.82 -9.56
CA ILE A 256 16.75 8.87 -9.36
C ILE A 256 17.26 9.99 -8.43
N ARG A 257 18.17 9.67 -7.49
CA ARG A 257 18.81 10.65 -6.59
C ARG A 257 19.62 11.72 -7.32
N THR A 258 20.09 11.43 -8.54
CA THR A 258 20.80 12.41 -9.38
C THR A 258 19.92 12.93 -10.50
N VAL A 259 19.06 12.07 -11.08
CA VAL A 259 18.16 12.43 -12.19
C VAL A 259 17.10 13.45 -11.76
N LEU A 260 16.46 13.27 -10.61
CA LEU A 260 15.42 14.20 -10.15
C LEU A 260 15.94 15.64 -9.96
N PRO A 261 16.99 15.90 -9.16
CA PRO A 261 17.50 17.27 -9.01
C PRO A 261 18.00 17.85 -10.33
N MET A 262 18.69 17.04 -11.16
CA MET A 262 19.13 17.47 -12.49
C MET A 262 17.95 17.96 -13.36
N LEU A 263 16.84 17.23 -13.41
CA LEU A 263 15.67 17.60 -14.20
C LEU A 263 14.92 18.82 -13.62
N LEU A 264 14.85 18.94 -12.30
CA LEU A 264 14.27 20.12 -11.64
C LEU A 264 15.02 21.40 -12.05
N ASP A 265 16.35 21.34 -12.10
CA ASP A 265 17.21 22.46 -12.48
C ASP A 265 17.20 22.72 -13.99
N GLN A 266 17.41 21.68 -14.80
CA GLN A 266 17.46 21.75 -16.27
C GLN A 266 16.22 22.45 -16.86
N TYR A 267 15.04 22.13 -16.34
CA TYR A 267 13.78 22.72 -16.81
C TYR A 267 13.32 23.94 -16.00
N SER A 268 14.06 24.30 -14.95
CA SER A 268 13.73 25.37 -14.00
C SER A 268 12.30 25.23 -13.45
N LEU A 269 11.93 24.01 -13.05
CA LEU A 269 10.53 23.68 -12.74
C LEU A 269 10.04 24.38 -11.46
N LEU A 270 10.93 24.58 -10.49
CA LEU A 270 10.57 25.21 -9.22
C LEU A 270 10.43 26.73 -9.29
N SER A 271 10.98 27.38 -10.32
CA SER A 271 10.83 28.84 -10.52
C SER A 271 9.55 29.21 -11.27
N LYS A 272 8.87 28.22 -11.88
CA LYS A 272 7.62 28.41 -12.63
C LYS A 272 6.39 28.07 -11.77
N PRO A 273 5.21 28.62 -12.08
CA PRO A 273 3.95 28.12 -11.53
C PRO A 273 3.61 26.75 -12.17
N LEU A 274 2.73 25.98 -11.52
CA LEU A 274 2.18 24.77 -12.12
C LEU A 274 1.42 25.12 -13.41
N GLY A 275 1.58 24.25 -14.41
CA GLY A 275 0.90 24.36 -15.68
C GLY A 275 -0.61 24.24 -15.58
N LYS A 276 -1.32 24.87 -16.53
CA LYS A 276 -2.78 24.75 -16.69
C LYS A 276 -3.19 24.37 -18.12
N ARG A 277 -2.21 24.16 -19.01
CA ARG A 277 -2.47 23.82 -20.41
C ARG A 277 -3.12 22.44 -20.46
N LYS A 278 -4.31 22.38 -21.04
CA LYS A 278 -5.05 21.14 -21.23
C LYS A 278 -4.42 20.33 -22.37
N ALA A 279 -4.45 19.00 -22.21
CA ALA A 279 -3.92 18.06 -23.18
C ALA A 279 -5.05 17.34 -23.92
N GLU A 280 -4.91 17.26 -25.24
CA GLU A 280 -5.77 16.43 -26.10
C GLU A 280 -5.43 14.94 -25.96
N ASP A 281 -6.34 14.08 -26.40
CA ASP A 281 -6.24 12.62 -26.27
C ASP A 281 -4.97 12.08 -26.93
N ALA A 282 -4.65 12.59 -28.12
CA ALA A 282 -3.44 12.22 -28.85
C ALA A 282 -2.16 12.58 -28.08
N TRP A 283 -2.15 13.70 -27.35
CA TRP A 283 -0.99 14.10 -26.55
C TRP A 283 -0.81 13.17 -25.34
N VAL A 284 -1.89 12.86 -24.62
CA VAL A 284 -1.82 11.96 -23.45
C VAL A 284 -1.42 10.55 -23.85
N GLU A 285 -2.01 10.01 -24.94
CA GLU A 285 -1.60 8.72 -25.49
C GLU A 285 -0.13 8.74 -25.93
N SER A 286 0.35 9.82 -26.55
CA SER A 286 1.74 9.96 -26.95
C SER A 286 2.69 9.95 -25.75
N LEU A 287 2.39 10.73 -24.70
CA LEU A 287 3.22 10.75 -23.49
C LEU A 287 3.19 9.40 -22.77
N ALA A 288 2.03 8.75 -22.67
CA ALA A 288 1.90 7.41 -22.08
C ALA A 288 2.75 6.38 -22.84
N ARG A 289 2.73 6.42 -24.18
CA ARG A 289 3.57 5.56 -25.02
C ARG A 289 5.06 5.85 -24.85
N THR A 290 5.45 7.12 -24.74
CA THR A 290 6.84 7.49 -24.46
C THR A 290 7.29 6.89 -23.13
N ILE A 291 6.53 7.12 -22.05
CA ILE A 291 6.85 6.57 -20.72
C ILE A 291 6.92 5.04 -20.75
N TYR A 292 5.98 4.37 -21.43
CA TYR A 292 5.96 2.91 -21.53
C TYR A 292 7.13 2.35 -22.36
N ARG A 293 7.62 3.05 -23.40
CA ARG A 293 8.65 2.52 -24.32
C ARG A 293 10.08 2.93 -23.98
N SER A 294 10.24 4.04 -23.28
CA SER A 294 11.55 4.62 -22.98
C SER A 294 12.25 3.92 -21.81
N ASN A 295 13.55 4.21 -21.66
CA ASN A 295 14.25 3.88 -20.41
C ASN A 295 13.81 4.83 -19.27
N PRO A 296 14.12 4.51 -18.01
CA PRO A 296 13.66 5.30 -16.86
C PRO A 296 14.07 6.78 -16.89
N GLU A 297 15.31 7.09 -17.24
CA GLU A 297 15.82 8.47 -17.33
C GLU A 297 15.08 9.28 -18.40
N GLN A 298 14.82 8.67 -19.57
CA GLN A 298 14.05 9.29 -20.65
C GLN A 298 12.58 9.49 -20.31
N ALA A 299 11.96 8.55 -19.59
CA ALA A 299 10.57 8.71 -19.13
C ALA A 299 10.44 9.86 -18.12
N ALA A 300 11.40 9.99 -17.20
CA ALA A 300 11.48 11.10 -16.26
C ALA A 300 11.67 12.45 -16.97
N ASP A 301 12.58 12.50 -17.96
CA ASP A 301 12.81 13.69 -18.77
C ASP A 301 11.55 14.09 -19.56
N ALA A 302 10.83 13.13 -20.15
CA ALA A 302 9.57 13.40 -20.86
C ALA A 302 8.49 14.01 -19.95
N ALA A 303 8.36 13.50 -18.71
CA ALA A 303 7.45 14.08 -17.73
C ALA A 303 7.90 15.48 -17.29
N ALA A 304 9.21 15.70 -17.06
CA ALA A 304 9.75 17.00 -16.72
C ALA A 304 9.54 18.03 -17.84
N ALA A 305 9.78 17.64 -19.10
CA ALA A 305 9.54 18.46 -20.28
C ALA A 305 8.06 18.85 -20.40
N ALA A 306 7.14 17.88 -20.24
CA ALA A 306 5.70 18.15 -20.26
C ALA A 306 5.29 19.18 -19.20
N LEU A 307 5.80 19.06 -17.98
CA LEU A 307 5.55 20.04 -16.91
C LEU A 307 6.17 21.41 -17.25
N ALA A 308 7.37 21.44 -17.85
CA ALA A 308 8.05 22.67 -18.25
C ALA A 308 7.33 23.43 -19.37
N GLU A 309 6.67 22.70 -20.28
CA GLU A 309 5.78 23.24 -21.32
C GLU A 309 4.45 23.80 -20.77
N GLY A 310 4.21 23.64 -19.47
CA GLY A 310 3.03 24.18 -18.78
C GLY A 310 1.79 23.32 -18.91
N PHE A 311 1.92 22.03 -19.25
CA PHE A 311 0.80 21.09 -19.16
C PHE A 311 0.30 20.94 -17.73
N ASP A 312 -1.01 20.76 -17.60
CA ASP A 312 -1.67 20.47 -16.34
C ASP A 312 -1.07 19.19 -15.73
N PRO A 313 -0.57 19.22 -14.47
CA PRO A 313 -0.04 18.05 -13.78
C PRO A 313 -0.96 16.83 -13.81
N GLU A 314 -2.30 17.02 -13.83
CA GLU A 314 -3.23 15.90 -13.94
C GLU A 314 -3.14 15.16 -15.28
N ALA A 315 -2.84 15.86 -16.38
CA ALA A 315 -2.67 15.22 -17.69
C ALA A 315 -1.38 14.38 -17.74
N VAL A 316 -0.32 14.83 -17.06
CA VAL A 316 0.93 14.06 -16.92
C VAL A 316 0.69 12.83 -16.04
N GLY A 317 -0.04 12.99 -14.92
CA GLY A 317 -0.44 11.88 -14.05
C GLY A 317 -1.30 10.84 -14.76
N GLU A 318 -2.26 11.28 -15.58
CA GLU A 318 -3.08 10.39 -16.42
C GLU A 318 -2.21 9.60 -17.41
N ALA A 319 -1.24 10.24 -18.07
CA ALA A 319 -0.32 9.54 -18.99
C ALA A 319 0.53 8.48 -18.27
N ILE A 320 1.00 8.75 -17.05
CA ILE A 320 1.72 7.77 -16.21
C ILE A 320 0.81 6.60 -15.86
N SER A 321 -0.44 6.86 -15.48
CA SER A 321 -1.45 5.83 -15.16
C SER A 321 -1.76 4.93 -16.35
N LEU A 322 -1.89 5.50 -17.56
CA LEU A 322 -2.07 4.73 -18.79
C LEU A 322 -0.83 3.90 -19.14
N ALA A 323 0.37 4.45 -18.93
CA ALA A 323 1.61 3.71 -19.12
C ALA A 323 1.75 2.52 -18.15
N SER A 324 1.35 2.68 -16.88
CA SER A 324 1.34 1.57 -15.93
C SER A 324 0.25 0.54 -16.23
N ASN A 325 -0.93 0.97 -16.68
CA ASN A 325 -1.99 0.07 -17.14
C ASN A 325 -1.52 -0.77 -18.34
N ALA A 326 -0.76 -0.19 -19.26
CA ALA A 326 -0.15 -0.93 -20.37
C ALA A 326 0.79 -2.04 -19.88
N LEU A 327 1.45 -1.91 -18.73
CA LEU A 327 2.25 -3.01 -18.17
C LEU A 327 1.37 -4.20 -17.79
N VAL A 328 0.16 -3.99 -17.28
CA VAL A 328 -0.81 -5.07 -17.02
C VAL A 328 -1.31 -5.68 -18.33
N LEU A 329 -1.66 -4.85 -19.31
CA LEU A 329 -2.19 -5.33 -20.59
C LEU A 329 -1.14 -6.02 -21.45
N HIS A 330 0.15 -5.80 -21.22
CA HIS A 330 1.22 -6.50 -21.92
C HIS A 330 1.87 -7.62 -21.09
N ASP A 331 1.45 -7.84 -19.83
CA ASP A 331 2.04 -8.86 -18.97
C ASP A 331 1.81 -10.27 -19.54
N GLN A 332 2.88 -11.02 -19.82
CA GLN A 332 2.82 -12.40 -20.31
C GLN A 332 2.30 -13.39 -19.25
N GLY A 333 2.26 -12.96 -18.00
CA GLY A 333 2.05 -13.80 -16.84
C GLY A 333 3.33 -14.46 -16.36
N ARG A 334 3.29 -14.91 -15.11
CA ARG A 334 4.47 -15.47 -14.45
C ARG A 334 5.01 -16.69 -15.19
N THR A 335 6.32 -16.73 -15.38
CA THR A 335 7.02 -17.88 -15.95
C THR A 335 7.35 -18.96 -14.90
N LYS A 336 7.03 -18.72 -13.62
CA LYS A 336 7.22 -19.65 -12.51
C LYS A 336 6.03 -19.56 -11.56
N ALA A 337 5.61 -20.70 -11.03
CA ALA A 337 4.57 -20.74 -10.00
C ALA A 337 5.17 -20.45 -8.61
N PHE A 338 4.39 -19.76 -7.78
CA PHE A 338 4.64 -19.54 -6.35
C PHE A 338 3.35 -19.85 -5.58
N PRO A 339 3.40 -19.98 -4.24
CA PRO A 339 2.18 -20.05 -3.43
C PRO A 339 1.20 -18.94 -3.81
N ASP A 340 -0.04 -19.34 -4.06
CA ASP A 340 -1.17 -18.50 -4.51
C ASP A 340 -0.98 -17.73 -5.82
N LYS A 341 0.12 -17.95 -6.54
CA LYS A 341 0.45 -17.28 -7.80
C LYS A 341 0.87 -18.32 -8.85
N PRO A 342 -0.08 -18.99 -9.52
CA PRO A 342 0.20 -20.06 -10.47
C PRO A 342 0.95 -19.57 -11.72
N LEU A 343 1.50 -20.51 -12.49
CA LEU A 343 2.11 -20.23 -13.80
C LEU A 343 1.10 -19.49 -14.71
N GLY A 344 1.55 -18.45 -15.41
CA GLY A 344 0.70 -17.62 -16.28
C GLY A 344 -0.18 -16.60 -15.56
N SER A 345 -0.13 -16.52 -14.22
CA SER A 345 -0.90 -15.53 -13.46
C SER A 345 -0.35 -14.10 -13.61
N VAL A 346 -1.23 -13.11 -13.53
CA VAL A 346 -0.92 -11.66 -13.61
C VAL A 346 -1.47 -10.86 -12.43
N HIS A 347 -2.08 -11.51 -11.43
CA HIS A 347 -2.50 -10.88 -10.17
C HIS A 347 -1.36 -10.82 -9.14
N GLY A 348 -1.61 -10.31 -7.93
CA GLY A 348 -0.62 -10.26 -6.86
C GLY A 348 0.50 -9.25 -7.14
N ASP A 349 1.75 -9.63 -6.83
CA ASP A 349 2.96 -8.83 -7.05
C ASP A 349 3.44 -8.82 -8.51
N SER A 350 2.53 -8.83 -9.48
CA SER A 350 2.90 -8.69 -10.89
C SER A 350 3.38 -7.27 -11.15
N VAL A 351 4.25 -7.12 -12.14
CA VAL A 351 4.81 -5.81 -12.48
C VAL A 351 3.72 -4.80 -12.82
N GLY A 352 2.69 -5.22 -13.55
CA GLY A 352 1.61 -4.33 -13.96
C GLY A 352 0.76 -3.85 -12.79
N VAL A 353 0.38 -4.75 -11.88
CA VAL A 353 -0.42 -4.42 -10.69
C VAL A 353 0.36 -3.48 -9.77
N HIS A 354 1.62 -3.81 -9.48
CA HIS A 354 2.49 -2.96 -8.66
C HIS A 354 2.76 -1.59 -9.27
N ALA A 355 3.02 -1.54 -10.57
CA ALA A 355 3.23 -0.28 -11.26
C ALA A 355 1.96 0.59 -11.24
N SER A 356 0.78 -0.01 -11.40
CA SER A 356 -0.49 0.72 -11.37
C SER A 356 -0.81 1.26 -9.99
N ASP A 357 -0.66 0.45 -8.93
CA ASP A 357 -0.81 0.90 -7.53
C ASP A 357 0.16 2.06 -7.22
N SER A 358 1.39 1.98 -7.72
CA SER A 358 2.42 3.01 -7.50
C SER A 358 2.16 4.29 -8.29
N ALA A 359 1.73 4.18 -9.54
CA ALA A 359 1.36 5.32 -10.38
C ALA A 359 0.19 6.09 -9.75
N ASN A 360 -0.83 5.37 -9.28
CA ASN A 360 -1.96 5.94 -8.55
C ASN A 360 -1.50 6.63 -7.25
N ALA A 361 -0.60 6.00 -6.48
CA ALA A 361 -0.05 6.62 -5.27
C ALA A 361 0.72 7.92 -5.60
N TRP A 362 1.61 7.92 -6.60
CA TRP A 362 2.33 9.12 -7.02
C TRP A 362 1.41 10.24 -7.48
N ARG A 363 0.39 9.90 -8.28
CA ARG A 363 -0.60 10.87 -8.78
C ARG A 363 -1.40 11.49 -7.64
N ASN A 364 -1.81 10.69 -6.66
CA ASN A 364 -2.53 11.19 -5.50
C ASN A 364 -1.67 12.04 -4.56
N ILE A 365 -0.43 11.64 -4.31
CA ILE A 365 0.53 12.47 -3.58
C ILE A 365 0.69 13.82 -4.29
N ALA A 366 0.78 13.82 -5.63
CA ALA A 366 0.91 15.05 -6.40
C ALA A 366 -0.27 16.02 -6.24
N ARG A 367 -1.49 15.50 -6.02
CA ARG A 367 -2.72 16.29 -5.81
C ARG A 367 -2.78 16.99 -4.46
N VAL A 368 -2.23 16.38 -3.42
CA VAL A 368 -2.36 16.86 -2.03
C VAL A 368 -1.10 17.52 -1.48
N SER A 369 0.00 17.46 -2.22
CA SER A 369 1.30 18.00 -1.79
C SER A 369 1.54 19.42 -2.31
N ASN A 370 2.58 20.06 -1.78
CA ASN A 370 3.04 21.35 -2.26
C ASN A 370 3.61 21.26 -3.70
N LYS A 371 3.82 22.42 -4.33
CA LYS A 371 4.29 22.54 -5.73
C LYS A 371 5.50 21.66 -6.04
N ARG A 372 6.52 21.66 -5.16
CA ARG A 372 7.76 20.92 -5.38
C ARG A 372 7.48 19.43 -5.42
N ASN A 373 6.67 18.94 -4.49
CA ASN A 373 6.31 17.54 -4.39
C ASN A 373 5.34 17.11 -5.50
N THR A 374 4.43 17.97 -5.96
CA THR A 374 3.62 17.72 -7.17
C THR A 374 4.51 17.40 -8.37
N ILE A 375 5.50 18.26 -8.63
CA ILE A 375 6.43 18.09 -9.76
C ILE A 375 7.28 16.83 -9.58
N ALA A 376 7.90 16.67 -8.42
CA ALA A 376 8.80 15.55 -8.15
C ALA A 376 8.07 14.20 -8.21
N SER A 377 6.87 14.09 -7.66
CA SER A 377 6.05 12.87 -7.71
C SER A 377 5.75 12.42 -9.13
N LEU A 378 5.48 13.35 -10.05
CA LEU A 378 5.19 13.01 -11.45
C LEU A 378 6.45 12.59 -12.22
N ILE A 379 7.59 13.26 -11.99
CA ILE A 379 8.88 12.87 -12.59
C ILE A 379 9.30 11.47 -12.10
N VAL A 380 9.27 11.25 -10.78
CA VAL A 380 9.61 9.95 -10.17
C VAL A 380 8.59 8.88 -10.58
N GLY A 381 7.31 9.22 -10.66
CA GLY A 381 6.26 8.32 -11.12
C GLY A 381 6.50 7.82 -12.56
N ALA A 382 6.86 8.71 -13.49
CA ALA A 382 7.22 8.34 -14.85
C ALA A 382 8.47 7.45 -14.90
N TYR A 383 9.53 7.82 -14.16
CA TYR A 383 10.75 7.01 -14.03
C TYR A 383 10.41 5.59 -13.55
N HIS A 384 9.62 5.50 -12.47
CA HIS A 384 9.29 4.27 -11.79
C HIS A 384 8.43 3.33 -12.64
N THR A 385 7.45 3.87 -13.38
CA THR A 385 6.68 3.08 -14.35
C THR A 385 7.56 2.49 -15.45
N ALA A 386 8.53 3.26 -15.97
CA ALA A 386 9.45 2.78 -17.02
C ALA A 386 10.42 1.67 -16.52
N VAL A 387 10.80 1.68 -15.23
CA VAL A 387 11.57 0.57 -14.62
C VAL A 387 10.80 -0.75 -14.72
N GLY A 388 9.49 -0.72 -14.50
CA GLY A 388 8.62 -1.88 -14.64
C GLY A 388 8.69 -2.49 -16.05
N ARG A 389 8.66 -1.65 -17.09
CA ARG A 389 8.84 -2.09 -18.49
C ARG A 389 10.21 -2.74 -18.69
N TYR A 390 11.27 -2.07 -18.26
CA TYR A 390 12.65 -2.43 -18.59
C TYR A 390 13.06 -3.79 -18.00
N ASN A 391 12.52 -4.14 -16.84
CA ASN A 391 12.86 -5.36 -16.12
C ASN A 391 11.92 -6.55 -16.40
N SER A 392 10.93 -6.38 -17.29
CA SER A 392 9.84 -7.35 -17.47
C SER A 392 9.74 -7.91 -18.88
N LYS A 393 9.35 -9.18 -18.95
CA LYS A 393 8.98 -9.84 -20.21
C LYS A 393 7.54 -9.52 -20.53
N LEU A 394 7.36 -8.64 -21.50
CA LEU A 394 6.07 -8.10 -21.89
C LEU A 394 5.81 -8.42 -23.37
N ASN A 395 4.56 -8.74 -23.68
CA ASN A 395 4.09 -8.96 -25.04
C ASN A 395 4.27 -7.70 -25.89
N GLU A 396 4.43 -7.90 -27.19
CA GLU A 396 4.44 -6.79 -28.14
C GLU A 396 3.04 -6.17 -28.28
N LEU A 397 2.01 -7.00 -28.33
CA LEU A 397 0.61 -6.57 -28.42
C LEU A 397 -0.08 -6.59 -27.04
N PRO A 398 -0.93 -5.59 -26.73
CA PRO A 398 -1.72 -5.58 -25.52
C PRO A 398 -2.86 -6.61 -25.58
N TYR A 399 -3.29 -7.09 -24.43
CA TYR A 399 -4.59 -7.72 -24.26
C TYR A 399 -5.73 -6.68 -24.30
N PRO A 400 -6.93 -7.08 -24.77
CA PRO A 400 -7.21 -8.35 -25.45
C PRO A 400 -6.57 -8.39 -26.84
N LEU A 401 -6.14 -9.59 -27.25
CA LEU A 401 -5.65 -9.83 -28.61
C LEU A 401 -6.82 -9.82 -29.60
N GLN A 402 -6.53 -9.48 -30.87
CA GLN A 402 -7.54 -9.32 -31.91
C GLN A 402 -8.35 -10.60 -32.17
N ASP A 403 -7.69 -11.76 -32.16
CA ASP A 403 -8.32 -13.07 -32.33
C ASP A 403 -9.31 -13.40 -31.20
N GLN A 404 -9.06 -12.89 -29.98
CA GLN A 404 -9.94 -13.06 -28.82
C GLN A 404 -11.16 -12.14 -28.94
N LEU A 405 -10.97 -10.91 -29.46
CA LEU A 405 -12.05 -9.96 -29.70
C LEU A 405 -13.03 -10.48 -30.77
N GLU A 406 -12.52 -11.05 -31.86
CA GLU A 406 -13.34 -11.60 -32.96
C GLU A 406 -14.25 -12.75 -32.51
N GLN A 407 -13.91 -13.42 -31.40
CA GLN A 407 -14.73 -14.49 -30.81
C GLN A 407 -15.84 -13.97 -29.89
N VAL A 408 -15.88 -12.67 -29.58
CA VAL A 408 -16.95 -12.06 -28.76
C VAL A 408 -18.05 -11.55 -29.67
N THR A 409 -19.10 -12.35 -29.84
CA THR A 409 -20.23 -12.01 -30.74
C THR A 409 -21.39 -11.34 -30.00
N ALA A 410 -21.48 -11.52 -28.67
CA ALA A 410 -22.52 -10.93 -27.85
C ALA A 410 -22.48 -9.39 -27.88
N GLN A 411 -23.68 -8.80 -27.92
CA GLN A 411 -23.88 -7.34 -27.90
C GLN A 411 -24.71 -6.90 -26.69
N ASP A 412 -25.58 -7.79 -26.19
CA ASP A 412 -26.42 -7.53 -25.03
C ASP A 412 -25.58 -7.45 -23.75
N PRO A 413 -25.75 -6.40 -22.91
CA PRO A 413 -24.94 -6.22 -21.72
C PRO A 413 -25.12 -7.33 -20.68
N LYS A 414 -26.29 -7.97 -20.58
CA LYS A 414 -26.48 -9.07 -19.61
C LYS A 414 -25.73 -10.32 -20.07
N GLN A 415 -25.82 -10.64 -21.36
CA GLN A 415 -25.06 -11.76 -21.94
C GLN A 415 -23.55 -11.55 -21.79
N LEU A 416 -23.05 -10.35 -22.09
CA LEU A 416 -21.63 -10.03 -21.91
C LEU A 416 -21.18 -10.15 -20.45
N LEU A 417 -21.99 -9.74 -19.48
CA LEU A 417 -21.67 -9.93 -18.05
C LEU A 417 -21.63 -11.41 -17.66
N GLN A 418 -22.55 -12.23 -18.19
CA GLN A 418 -22.54 -13.68 -17.96
C GLN A 418 -21.29 -14.35 -18.57
N GLU A 419 -20.90 -13.94 -19.77
CA GLU A 419 -19.67 -14.42 -20.41
C GLU A 419 -18.42 -13.99 -19.65
N ALA A 420 -18.38 -12.75 -19.14
CA ALA A 420 -17.28 -12.25 -18.31
C ALA A 420 -17.18 -13.04 -16.99
N GLU A 421 -18.31 -13.29 -16.32
CA GLU A 421 -18.33 -14.11 -15.09
C GLU A 421 -17.86 -15.55 -15.37
N ALA A 422 -18.32 -16.16 -16.46
CA ALA A 422 -17.89 -17.49 -16.86
C ALA A 422 -16.38 -17.53 -17.16
N ALA A 423 -15.84 -16.53 -17.86
CA ALA A 423 -14.42 -16.42 -18.13
C ALA A 423 -13.60 -16.28 -16.83
N ILE A 424 -14.04 -15.46 -15.89
CA ILE A 424 -13.40 -15.31 -14.57
C ILE A 424 -13.39 -16.65 -13.84
N ARG A 425 -14.53 -17.35 -13.77
CA ARG A 425 -14.64 -18.65 -13.08
C ARG A 425 -13.80 -19.75 -13.71
N ASN A 426 -13.52 -19.66 -15.01
CA ASN A 426 -12.64 -20.56 -15.74
C ASN A 426 -11.17 -20.11 -15.76
N GLN A 427 -10.84 -19.02 -15.05
CA GLN A 427 -9.53 -18.38 -15.06
C GLN A 427 -9.03 -17.98 -16.46
N ASP A 428 -9.96 -17.75 -17.39
CA ASP A 428 -9.68 -17.33 -18.77
C ASP A 428 -9.48 -15.82 -18.83
N GLN A 429 -8.25 -15.42 -18.55
CA GLN A 429 -7.80 -14.02 -18.54
C GLN A 429 -8.02 -13.30 -19.87
N SER A 430 -7.78 -14.01 -20.98
CA SER A 430 -7.88 -13.46 -22.34
C SER A 430 -9.33 -13.17 -22.69
N ARG A 431 -10.23 -14.14 -22.44
CA ARG A 431 -11.65 -13.98 -22.68
C ARG A 431 -12.27 -12.92 -21.77
N ALA A 432 -11.91 -12.89 -20.49
CA ALA A 432 -12.41 -11.86 -19.56
C ALA A 432 -12.04 -10.45 -20.03
N ALA A 433 -10.79 -10.25 -20.47
CA ALA A 433 -10.34 -8.98 -21.05
C ALA A 433 -11.11 -8.61 -22.34
N ALA A 434 -11.30 -9.58 -23.25
CA ALA A 434 -11.98 -9.36 -24.53
C ALA A 434 -13.46 -9.01 -24.36
N VAL A 435 -14.16 -9.71 -23.47
CA VAL A 435 -15.59 -9.47 -23.20
C VAL A 435 -15.80 -8.09 -22.57
N ILE A 436 -14.97 -7.70 -21.60
CA ILE A 436 -15.07 -6.36 -20.99
C ILE A 436 -14.65 -5.25 -21.95
N HIS A 437 -13.70 -5.51 -22.86
CA HIS A 437 -13.38 -4.57 -23.93
C HIS A 437 -14.60 -4.33 -24.84
N GLN A 438 -15.25 -5.40 -25.32
CA GLN A 438 -16.45 -5.29 -26.14
C GLN A 438 -17.58 -4.58 -25.41
N TYR A 439 -17.78 -4.88 -24.11
CA TYR A 439 -18.75 -4.19 -23.26
C TYR A 439 -18.54 -2.67 -23.25
N GLY A 440 -17.27 -2.25 -23.15
CA GLY A 440 -16.89 -0.84 -23.15
C GLY A 440 -17.00 -0.15 -24.50
N THR A 441 -16.66 -0.84 -25.60
CA THR A 441 -16.79 -0.35 -26.98
C THR A 441 -18.25 -0.08 -27.35
N LEU A 442 -19.18 -0.84 -26.77
CA LEU A 442 -20.62 -0.63 -26.93
C LEU A 442 -21.20 0.45 -26.01
N GLU A 443 -20.35 1.15 -25.24
CA GLU A 443 -20.71 2.24 -24.35
C GLU A 443 -21.76 1.87 -23.28
N HIS A 444 -21.82 0.60 -22.90
CA HIS A 444 -22.70 0.13 -21.83
C HIS A 444 -22.32 0.75 -20.46
N ASN A 445 -23.27 0.76 -19.52
CA ASN A 445 -23.04 1.29 -18.18
C ASN A 445 -21.94 0.49 -17.46
N ALA A 446 -20.88 1.15 -16.97
CA ALA A 446 -19.77 0.49 -16.29
C ALA A 446 -20.13 -0.10 -14.90
N ARG A 447 -21.22 0.34 -14.24
CA ARG A 447 -21.54 -0.08 -12.86
C ARG A 447 -21.70 -1.60 -12.70
N PRO A 448 -22.47 -2.31 -13.53
CA PRO A 448 -22.57 -3.77 -13.45
C PRO A 448 -21.24 -4.52 -13.61
N VAL A 449 -20.29 -3.97 -14.39
CA VAL A 449 -18.93 -4.55 -14.50
C VAL A 449 -18.18 -4.37 -13.18
N PHE A 450 -18.23 -3.18 -12.57
CA PHE A 450 -17.66 -2.96 -11.25
C PHE A 450 -18.29 -3.87 -10.19
N ASP A 451 -19.62 -4.05 -10.20
CA ASP A 451 -20.31 -4.95 -9.26
C ASP A 451 -19.81 -6.40 -9.38
N LEU A 452 -19.62 -6.89 -10.60
CA LEU A 452 -19.09 -8.23 -10.87
C LEU A 452 -17.64 -8.36 -10.34
N LEU A 453 -16.77 -7.41 -10.66
CA LEU A 453 -15.35 -7.48 -10.29
C LEU A 453 -15.14 -7.25 -8.78
N LEU A 454 -15.96 -6.39 -8.17
CA LEU A 454 -15.95 -6.12 -6.73
C LEU A 454 -16.31 -7.37 -5.91
N ARG A 455 -17.21 -8.22 -6.42
CA ARG A 455 -17.54 -9.51 -5.80
C ARG A 455 -16.27 -10.34 -5.59
N TYR A 456 -15.47 -10.49 -6.63
CA TYR A 456 -14.23 -11.27 -6.59
C TYR A 456 -13.13 -10.57 -5.81
N ALA A 457 -13.02 -9.24 -5.90
CA ALA A 457 -12.09 -8.50 -5.06
C ALA A 457 -12.42 -8.66 -3.56
N THR A 458 -13.69 -8.92 -3.24
CA THR A 458 -14.16 -9.17 -1.87
C THR A 458 -13.95 -10.63 -1.44
N SER A 459 -14.15 -11.62 -2.32
CA SER A 459 -14.07 -13.05 -1.98
C SER A 459 -12.68 -13.69 -2.13
N GLU A 460 -11.93 -13.30 -3.17
CA GLU A 460 -10.67 -13.93 -3.56
C GLU A 460 -9.47 -13.31 -2.87
N ASP A 461 -8.40 -14.08 -2.73
CA ASP A 461 -7.23 -13.62 -2.01
C ASP A 461 -6.48 -12.51 -2.78
N GLY A 462 -6.32 -12.72 -4.09
CA GLY A 462 -5.55 -11.82 -4.96
C GLY A 462 -4.08 -11.71 -4.57
N ALA A 463 -3.56 -12.66 -3.77
CA ALA A 463 -2.21 -12.63 -3.21
C ALA A 463 -1.91 -11.27 -2.55
N LEU A 464 -2.81 -10.79 -1.69
CA LEU A 464 -2.75 -9.50 -0.98
C LEU A 464 -2.97 -8.23 -1.84
N HIS A 465 -3.49 -8.35 -3.06
CA HIS A 465 -3.60 -7.21 -4.00
C HIS A 465 -5.03 -6.86 -4.45
N ALA A 466 -6.00 -7.74 -4.23
CA ALA A 466 -7.36 -7.58 -4.78
C ALA A 466 -7.99 -6.22 -4.41
N GLU A 467 -7.95 -5.84 -3.13
CA GLU A 467 -8.58 -4.61 -2.63
C GLU A 467 -7.87 -3.36 -3.18
N LYS A 468 -6.54 -3.36 -3.13
CA LYS A 468 -5.72 -2.23 -3.59
C LYS A 468 -5.94 -2.00 -5.07
N TYR A 469 -5.82 -3.05 -5.88
CA TYR A 469 -5.89 -2.93 -7.33
C TYR A 469 -7.30 -2.62 -7.82
N TYR A 470 -8.35 -3.19 -7.18
CA TYR A 470 -9.73 -2.78 -7.46
C TYR A 470 -9.93 -1.27 -7.23
N CYS A 471 -9.51 -0.75 -6.07
CA CYS A 471 -9.65 0.68 -5.77
C CYS A 471 -8.79 1.57 -6.68
N THR A 472 -7.57 1.13 -7.01
CA THR A 472 -6.71 1.78 -8.01
C THR A 472 -7.42 1.91 -9.34
N VAL A 473 -7.96 0.81 -9.89
CA VAL A 473 -8.69 0.82 -11.17
C VAL A 473 -9.96 1.68 -11.07
N LYS A 474 -10.68 1.61 -9.96
CA LYS A 474 -11.89 2.41 -9.75
C LYS A 474 -11.60 3.90 -9.83
N GLU A 475 -10.56 4.34 -9.13
CA GLU A 475 -10.15 5.73 -9.09
C GLU A 475 -9.59 6.19 -10.45
N GLU A 476 -8.73 5.39 -11.07
CA GLU A 476 -8.17 5.70 -12.38
C GLU A 476 -9.24 5.72 -13.47
N PHE A 477 -10.25 4.84 -13.43
CA PHE A 477 -11.38 4.88 -14.36
C PHE A 477 -12.16 6.20 -14.26
N GLN A 478 -12.34 6.73 -13.05
CA GLN A 478 -13.03 8.01 -12.83
C GLN A 478 -12.21 9.22 -13.29
N ASN A 479 -10.88 9.14 -13.15
CA ASN A 479 -9.93 10.22 -13.42
C ASN A 479 -9.20 10.10 -14.78
N THR A 480 -9.56 9.11 -15.58
CA THR A 480 -9.08 8.92 -16.96
C THR A 480 -10.18 9.35 -17.92
N ARG A 481 -9.78 10.02 -19.00
CA ARG A 481 -10.70 10.48 -20.02
C ARG A 481 -11.49 9.35 -20.69
N PRO A 482 -12.69 9.62 -21.23
CA PRO A 482 -13.55 8.61 -21.83
C PRO A 482 -12.87 7.72 -22.88
N ALA A 483 -11.98 8.29 -23.70
CA ALA A 483 -11.27 7.55 -24.76
C ALA A 483 -10.39 6.39 -24.25
N PHE A 484 -9.94 6.44 -22.99
CA PHE A 484 -8.97 5.48 -22.47
C PHE A 484 -9.41 4.74 -21.20
N ARG A 485 -10.41 5.25 -20.47
CA ARG A 485 -10.79 4.70 -19.15
C ARG A 485 -11.15 3.22 -19.15
N TRP A 486 -11.72 2.69 -20.25
CA TRP A 486 -12.06 1.27 -20.36
C TRP A 486 -10.85 0.34 -20.30
N ARG A 487 -9.64 0.81 -20.65
CA ARG A 487 -8.41 0.03 -20.48
C ARG A 487 -8.16 -0.36 -19.02
N GLN A 488 -8.62 0.45 -18.06
CA GLN A 488 -8.54 0.15 -16.63
C GLN A 488 -9.42 -1.05 -16.26
N LEU A 489 -10.67 -1.08 -16.72
CA LEU A 489 -11.59 -2.20 -16.46
C LEU A 489 -11.19 -3.48 -17.19
N VAL A 490 -10.67 -3.37 -18.42
CA VAL A 490 -10.11 -4.51 -19.16
C VAL A 490 -8.97 -5.16 -18.38
N ALA A 491 -8.04 -4.33 -17.86
CA ALA A 491 -6.93 -4.81 -17.05
C ALA A 491 -7.40 -5.44 -15.72
N LEU A 492 -8.41 -4.87 -15.06
CA LEU A 492 -8.99 -5.44 -13.85
C LEU A 492 -9.65 -6.79 -14.12
N ALA A 493 -10.47 -6.91 -15.16
CA ALA A 493 -11.12 -8.17 -15.52
C ALA A 493 -10.10 -9.29 -15.77
N ARG A 494 -8.99 -8.96 -16.43
CA ARG A 494 -7.87 -9.86 -16.64
C ARG A 494 -7.24 -10.33 -15.32
N VAL A 495 -6.96 -9.40 -14.41
CA VAL A 495 -6.38 -9.69 -13.09
C VAL A 495 -7.36 -10.50 -12.22
N THR A 496 -8.64 -10.15 -12.23
CA THR A 496 -9.70 -10.85 -11.50
C THR A 496 -9.87 -12.29 -11.99
N ALA A 497 -9.84 -12.53 -13.30
CA ALA A 497 -9.82 -13.90 -13.84
C ALA A 497 -8.54 -14.65 -13.41
N SER A 498 -7.42 -13.95 -13.31
CA SER A 498 -6.16 -14.55 -12.88
C SER A 498 -6.15 -14.99 -11.42
N GLU A 499 -6.80 -14.26 -10.52
CA GLU A 499 -6.81 -14.54 -9.07
C GLU A 499 -7.92 -15.49 -8.62
N TYR A 500 -8.94 -15.70 -9.45
CA TYR A 500 -10.08 -16.56 -9.11
C TYR A 500 -9.66 -17.99 -8.75
N GLY A 501 -10.39 -18.59 -7.80
CA GLY A 501 -10.16 -19.95 -7.33
C GLY A 501 -9.23 -20.02 -6.12
N LYS A 502 -9.01 -18.87 -5.47
CA LYS A 502 -8.19 -18.72 -4.26
C LYS A 502 -8.98 -17.94 -3.23
N PRO A 503 -9.98 -18.55 -2.56
CA PRO A 503 -10.77 -17.85 -1.56
C PRO A 503 -9.91 -17.27 -0.46
N SER A 504 -10.21 -16.04 -0.04
CA SER A 504 -9.45 -15.40 1.02
C SER A 504 -9.68 -16.08 2.37
N PRO A 505 -8.62 -16.26 3.18
CA PRO A 505 -8.76 -16.70 4.57
C PRO A 505 -9.77 -15.82 5.34
N GLY A 506 -10.58 -16.47 6.18
CA GLY A 506 -11.61 -15.82 6.99
C GLY A 506 -12.87 -15.37 6.25
N TYR A 507 -12.91 -15.39 4.91
CA TYR A 507 -14.08 -14.92 4.15
C TYR A 507 -15.33 -15.79 4.39
N ALA A 508 -15.20 -17.12 4.24
CA ALA A 508 -16.32 -18.04 4.43
C ALA A 508 -16.88 -17.98 5.86
N GLU A 509 -16.00 -17.94 6.87
CA GLU A 509 -16.41 -17.79 8.28
C GLU A 509 -17.15 -16.47 8.51
N ALA A 510 -16.70 -15.37 7.91
CA ALA A 510 -17.41 -14.09 8.00
C ALA A 510 -18.81 -14.15 7.37
N CYS A 511 -18.95 -14.81 6.20
CA CYS A 511 -20.24 -15.01 5.55
C CYS A 511 -21.20 -15.83 6.44
N ASP A 512 -20.72 -16.93 7.03
CA ASP A 512 -21.52 -17.77 7.92
C ASP A 512 -22.01 -16.99 9.16
N LEU A 513 -21.11 -16.24 9.81
CA LEU A 513 -21.43 -15.43 10.98
C LEU A 513 -22.41 -14.29 10.68
N LEU A 514 -22.32 -13.71 9.47
CA LEU A 514 -23.21 -12.64 8.99
C LEU A 514 -24.49 -13.17 8.33
N ARG A 515 -24.62 -14.51 8.18
CA ARG A 515 -25.75 -15.18 7.51
C ARG A 515 -25.93 -14.75 6.05
N ILE A 516 -24.81 -14.63 5.34
CA ILE A 516 -24.75 -14.27 3.92
C ILE A 516 -24.63 -15.55 3.08
N ASN A 517 -25.57 -15.75 2.16
CA ASN A 517 -25.47 -16.85 1.19
C ASN A 517 -24.44 -16.48 0.12
N THR A 518 -23.42 -17.31 -0.06
CA THR A 518 -22.33 -17.11 -1.04
C THR A 518 -22.49 -17.95 -2.30
#